data_AF-A0A4U7CUW7-F1
#
_entry.id   AF-A0A4U7CUW7-F1
#
_cell.length_a   1.000
_cell.length_b   1.000
_cell.length_c   1.000
_cell.angle_alpha   90.00
_cell.angle_beta   90.00
_cell.angle_gamma   90.00
#
_symmetry.space_group_name_H-M   'P 1'
#
loop_
_entity.id
_entity.type
_entity.pdbx_description
1 polymer ?
#
loop_
_entity_poly.entity_id
_entity_poly.type
_entity_poly.pdbx_seq_one_letter_code
_entity_poly.pdbx_strand_id
1 'polypeptide(L)'
;MTLTDFLRKYINKSQRDGIPNAARGAVVEATSKTVLRRIIDWQSEPIWSDDWDICLVLDSCRWDTWKTVDGRGRPAWSVGGSSLEWLERTFAEEYEEQMARTGYVTANPNTDRTDLLDGRLAYIDELWRDRWDVEEQKTVTPVDVTDRAIWAWLQREQLGFDQLIVHYMQPHAPFRSLGERGGWGPQNTGYESIWNLLRDGEISQETLTEAYADNLVWVLEEVERWEEKTGGDLLVTSDHGNAMGELGEWGHKQKNTGNPVVRRVPWLNIEGTGKDVDSESVDPPGDPPVTNQNMSVAVEERLRGFGYL
;
A
#
# COMPACT_ATOMS: atom_id res chain seq x y z
N MET A 1 -4.83 -21.53 -4.16
CA MET A 1 -5.50 -22.00 -5.40
C MET A 1 -4.96 -23.38 -5.73
N THR A 2 -5.83 -24.39 -5.76
CA THR A 2 -5.43 -25.75 -6.13
C THR A 2 -5.36 -25.92 -7.65
N LEU A 3 -4.72 -27.00 -8.14
CA LEU A 3 -4.75 -27.36 -9.56
C LEU A 3 -6.19 -27.54 -10.07
N THR A 4 -7.07 -28.08 -9.21
CA THR A 4 -8.49 -28.28 -9.51
C THR A 4 -9.23 -26.94 -9.67
N ASP A 5 -8.95 -25.94 -8.82
CA ASP A 5 -9.53 -24.60 -8.95
C ASP A 5 -9.06 -23.91 -10.23
N PHE A 6 -7.78 -24.05 -10.55
CA PHE A 6 -7.19 -23.51 -11.78
C PHE A 6 -7.86 -24.11 -13.03
N LEU A 7 -7.96 -25.44 -13.09
CA LEU A 7 -8.62 -26.12 -14.21
C LEU A 7 -10.10 -25.72 -14.33
N ARG A 8 -10.84 -25.69 -13.21
CA ARG A 8 -12.26 -25.28 -13.20
C ARG A 8 -12.44 -23.84 -13.69
N LYS A 9 -11.57 -22.92 -13.27
CA LYS A 9 -11.56 -21.52 -13.76
C LYS A 9 -11.42 -21.46 -15.28
N TYR A 10 -10.48 -22.20 -15.86
CA TYR A 10 -10.22 -22.14 -17.30
C TYR A 10 -11.22 -22.92 -18.15
N ILE A 11 -11.85 -23.96 -17.60
CA ILE A 11 -13.03 -24.59 -18.21
C ILE A 11 -14.16 -23.55 -18.33
N ASN A 12 -14.49 -22.86 -17.24
CA ASN A 12 -15.53 -21.82 -17.26
C ASN A 12 -15.17 -20.66 -18.22
N LYS A 13 -13.89 -20.26 -18.24
CA LYS A 13 -13.41 -19.21 -19.15
C LYS A 13 -13.49 -19.65 -20.62
N SER A 14 -13.24 -20.93 -20.92
CA SER A 14 -13.34 -21.46 -22.29
C SER A 14 -14.77 -21.44 -22.84
N GLN A 15 -15.77 -21.58 -21.96
CA GLN A 15 -17.18 -21.50 -22.31
C GLN A 15 -17.65 -20.06 -22.56
N ARG A 16 -17.04 -19.07 -21.89
CA ARG A 16 -17.38 -17.64 -22.02
C ARG A 16 -16.62 -16.94 -23.14
N ASP A 17 -15.30 -17.12 -23.18
CA ASP A 17 -14.40 -16.31 -24.01
C ASP A 17 -13.82 -17.09 -25.20
N GLY A 18 -14.18 -18.38 -25.32
CA GLY A 18 -13.63 -19.31 -26.30
C GLY A 18 -12.33 -19.99 -25.85
N ILE A 19 -12.12 -21.21 -26.37
CA ILE A 19 -10.97 -22.07 -26.03
C ILE A 19 -9.61 -21.37 -26.26
N PRO A 20 -9.36 -20.64 -27.37
CA PRO A 20 -8.06 -20.00 -27.60
C PRO A 20 -7.73 -18.95 -26.54
N ASN A 21 -8.70 -18.13 -26.14
CA ASN A 21 -8.52 -17.09 -25.13
C ASN A 21 -8.32 -17.68 -23.73
N ALA A 22 -9.07 -18.74 -23.40
CA ALA A 22 -8.88 -19.47 -22.15
C ALA A 22 -7.49 -20.13 -22.08
N ALA A 23 -7.05 -20.81 -23.15
CA ALA A 23 -5.73 -21.44 -23.21
C ALA A 23 -4.59 -20.42 -23.08
N ARG A 24 -4.67 -19.29 -23.82
CA ARG A 24 -3.69 -18.19 -23.70
C ARG A 24 -3.67 -17.64 -22.28
N GLY A 25 -4.83 -17.40 -21.69
CA GLY A 25 -4.93 -16.94 -20.30
C GLY A 25 -4.30 -17.92 -19.31
N ALA A 26 -4.44 -19.23 -19.52
CA ALA A 26 -3.89 -20.26 -18.63
C ALA A 26 -2.36 -20.27 -18.65
N VAL A 27 -1.77 -20.17 -19.84
CA VAL A 27 -0.32 -20.09 -20.00
C VAL A 27 0.24 -18.84 -19.33
N VAL A 28 -0.39 -17.67 -19.54
CA VAL A 28 0.02 -16.41 -18.92
C VAL A 28 -0.04 -16.49 -17.40
N GLU A 29 -1.14 -16.98 -16.83
CA GLU A 29 -1.29 -17.11 -15.38
C GLU A 29 -0.28 -18.10 -14.78
N ALA A 30 -0.08 -19.26 -15.41
CA ALA A 30 0.89 -20.24 -14.95
C ALA A 30 2.33 -19.70 -14.98
N THR A 31 2.70 -19.00 -16.05
CA THR A 31 4.03 -18.42 -16.23
C THR A 31 4.28 -17.29 -15.23
N SER A 32 3.30 -16.40 -15.04
CA SER A 32 3.35 -15.30 -14.08
C SER A 32 3.54 -15.83 -12.66
N LYS A 33 2.71 -16.80 -12.24
CA LYS A 33 2.71 -17.33 -10.87
C LYS A 33 3.89 -18.21 -10.51
N THR A 34 4.68 -18.68 -11.49
CA THR A 34 5.78 -19.61 -11.24
C THR A 34 7.12 -19.01 -11.62
N VAL A 35 7.41 -18.88 -12.91
CA VAL A 35 8.73 -18.49 -13.42
C VAL A 35 8.97 -17.01 -13.17
N LEU A 36 8.06 -16.13 -13.59
CA LEU A 36 8.23 -14.68 -13.42
C LEU A 36 8.28 -14.31 -11.94
N ARG A 37 7.38 -14.87 -11.14
CA ARG A 37 7.41 -14.71 -9.70
C ARG A 37 8.76 -15.08 -9.10
N ARG A 38 9.31 -16.27 -9.39
CA ARG A 38 10.60 -16.70 -8.82
C ARG A 38 11.74 -15.76 -9.20
N ILE A 39 11.73 -15.24 -10.43
CA ILE A 39 12.71 -14.27 -10.87
C ILE A 39 12.55 -12.96 -10.10
N ILE A 40 11.32 -12.46 -9.93
CA ILE A 40 11.04 -11.23 -9.19
C ILE A 40 11.37 -11.40 -7.71
N ASP A 41 10.98 -12.50 -7.07
CA ASP A 41 11.30 -12.80 -5.66
C ASP A 41 12.83 -12.90 -5.44
N TRP A 42 13.60 -13.34 -6.44
CA TRP A 42 15.07 -13.33 -6.37
C TRP A 42 15.67 -11.93 -6.54
N GLN A 43 14.95 -11.01 -7.19
CA GLN A 43 15.39 -9.63 -7.43
C GLN A 43 14.74 -8.62 -6.48
N SER A 44 13.88 -9.06 -5.55
CA SER A 44 13.16 -8.14 -4.67
C SER A 44 14.09 -7.47 -3.68
N GLU A 45 13.84 -6.20 -3.44
CA GLU A 45 14.64 -5.32 -2.60
C GLU A 45 13.83 -5.01 -1.33
N PRO A 46 14.18 -5.58 -0.16
CA PRO A 46 13.55 -5.21 1.11
C PRO A 46 13.98 -3.79 1.50
N ILE A 47 13.13 -3.03 2.19
CA ILE A 47 13.48 -1.69 2.67
C ILE A 47 14.76 -1.69 3.53
N TRP A 48 15.02 -2.80 4.22
CA TRP A 48 16.21 -3.01 5.07
C TRP A 48 17.52 -3.19 4.30
N SER A 49 17.51 -3.28 2.97
CA SER A 49 18.74 -3.35 2.17
C SER A 49 19.38 -1.99 1.87
N ASP A 50 18.78 -0.91 2.36
CA ASP A 50 19.22 0.47 2.16
C ASP A 50 19.23 1.20 3.50
N ASP A 51 20.02 2.26 3.59
CA ASP A 51 20.15 3.07 4.79
C ASP A 51 19.15 4.24 4.73
N TRP A 52 18.34 4.39 5.77
CA TRP A 52 17.34 5.46 5.89
C TRP A 52 16.99 5.70 7.35
N ASP A 53 16.60 6.93 7.67
CA ASP A 53 16.03 7.32 8.95
C ASP A 53 14.50 7.20 8.91
N ILE A 54 13.89 7.62 7.79
CA ILE A 54 12.44 7.63 7.60
C ILE A 54 12.09 6.93 6.28
N CYS A 55 11.27 5.87 6.34
CA CYS A 55 10.76 5.17 5.15
C CYS A 55 9.29 5.53 4.90
N LEU A 56 9.02 6.29 3.85
CA LEU A 56 7.69 6.66 3.38
C LEU A 56 7.19 5.59 2.38
N VAL A 57 6.21 4.80 2.80
CA VAL A 57 5.59 3.74 2.00
C VAL A 57 4.25 4.22 1.47
N LEU A 58 4.13 4.37 0.16
CA LEU A 58 2.91 4.78 -0.53
C LEU A 58 2.12 3.54 -0.96
N ASP A 59 0.90 3.32 -0.45
CA ASP A 59 0.17 2.08 -0.77
C ASP A 59 -0.15 1.98 -2.27
N SER A 60 0.22 0.85 -2.85
CA SER A 60 -0.08 0.48 -4.22
C SER A 60 0.45 1.42 -5.29
N CYS A 61 1.53 2.16 -5.05
CA CYS A 61 2.18 3.09 -5.99
C CYS A 61 2.92 2.36 -7.13
N ARG A 62 2.35 2.44 -8.34
CA ARG A 62 2.96 1.88 -9.55
C ARG A 62 4.13 2.74 -10.00
N TRP A 63 5.22 2.09 -10.41
CA TRP A 63 6.37 2.78 -11.00
C TRP A 63 6.04 3.60 -12.26
N ASP A 64 5.13 3.14 -13.11
CA ASP A 64 4.81 3.85 -14.35
C ASP A 64 4.04 5.15 -14.10
N THR A 65 3.07 5.15 -13.19
CA THR A 65 2.40 6.39 -12.74
C THR A 65 3.38 7.31 -12.03
N TRP A 66 4.20 6.78 -11.11
CA TRP A 66 5.25 7.54 -10.44
C TRP A 66 6.17 8.26 -11.43
N LYS A 67 6.61 7.54 -12.47
CA LYS A 67 7.51 8.07 -13.49
C LYS A 67 6.91 9.28 -14.24
N THR A 68 5.59 9.32 -14.39
CA THR A 68 4.89 10.42 -15.06
C THR A 68 4.62 11.60 -14.13
N VAL A 69 4.33 11.36 -12.85
CA VAL A 69 3.95 12.40 -11.89
C VAL A 69 5.17 13.05 -11.22
N ASP A 70 6.08 12.26 -10.67
CA ASP A 70 7.29 12.74 -9.97
C ASP A 70 8.56 12.50 -10.80
N GLY A 71 8.77 11.25 -11.24
CA GLY A 71 9.86 10.89 -12.13
C GLY A 71 11.25 10.77 -11.49
N ARG A 72 11.43 11.12 -10.20
CA ARG A 72 12.71 10.94 -9.49
C ARG A 72 12.92 9.49 -9.08
N GLY A 73 14.16 9.15 -8.74
CA GLY A 73 14.54 7.83 -8.24
C GLY A 73 14.63 6.76 -9.33
N ARG A 74 14.46 5.51 -8.94
CA ARG A 74 14.60 4.32 -9.81
C ARG A 74 13.46 3.33 -9.56
N PRO A 75 13.20 2.40 -10.49
CA PRO A 75 12.35 1.27 -10.16
C PRO A 75 13.09 0.30 -9.23
N ALA A 76 12.35 -0.30 -8.29
CA ALA A 76 12.78 -1.46 -7.51
C ALA A 76 11.69 -2.54 -7.53
N TRP A 77 12.07 -3.77 -7.19
CA TRP A 77 11.12 -4.86 -7.04
C TRP A 77 10.67 -4.97 -5.58
N SER A 78 9.40 -4.70 -5.31
CA SER A 78 8.84 -4.91 -3.97
C SER A 78 8.90 -6.38 -3.57
N VAL A 79 9.15 -6.61 -2.27
CA VAL A 79 9.05 -7.93 -1.64
C VAL A 79 7.62 -8.47 -1.68
N GLY A 80 6.60 -7.61 -1.68
CA GLY A 80 5.19 -7.98 -1.68
C GLY A 80 4.46 -7.64 -2.98
N GLY A 81 3.37 -8.37 -3.26
CA GLY A 81 2.40 -8.01 -4.30
C GLY A 81 1.04 -7.56 -3.75
N SER A 82 0.96 -7.40 -2.44
CA SER A 82 -0.15 -6.89 -1.64
C SER A 82 0.43 -6.35 -0.34
N SER A 83 -0.28 -5.47 0.36
CA SER A 83 0.18 -4.98 1.66
C SER A 83 0.41 -6.11 2.66
N LEU A 84 -0.47 -7.13 2.70
CA LEU A 84 -0.28 -8.27 3.59
C LEU A 84 0.98 -9.09 3.27
N GLU A 85 1.26 -9.35 1.99
CA GLU A 85 2.49 -10.06 1.60
C GLU A 85 3.73 -9.19 1.86
N TRP A 86 3.62 -7.88 1.70
CA TRP A 86 4.68 -6.94 2.02
C TRP A 86 4.96 -6.93 3.53
N LEU A 87 3.93 -6.80 4.37
CA LEU A 87 4.05 -6.87 5.83
C LEU A 87 4.72 -8.17 6.28
N GLU A 88 4.30 -9.31 5.73
CA GLU A 88 4.86 -10.63 6.07
C GLU A 88 6.35 -10.75 5.76
N ARG A 89 6.84 -10.08 4.71
CA ARG A 89 8.26 -10.15 4.31
C ARG A 89 9.09 -9.03 4.92
N THR A 90 8.54 -7.83 5.06
CA THR A 90 9.24 -6.69 5.68
C THR A 90 9.42 -6.90 7.18
N PHE A 91 8.44 -7.51 7.86
CA PHE A 91 8.50 -7.77 9.30
C PHE A 91 8.82 -9.24 9.63
N ALA A 92 9.57 -9.91 8.77
CA ALA A 92 10.03 -11.29 8.97
C ALA A 92 11.02 -11.39 10.15
N GLU A 93 11.22 -12.61 10.67
CA GLU A 93 12.14 -12.88 11.80
C GLU A 93 13.58 -12.41 11.53
N GLU A 94 14.04 -12.45 10.28
CA GLU A 94 15.39 -12.04 9.89
C GLU A 94 15.69 -10.55 10.10
N TYR A 95 14.66 -9.72 10.30
CA TYR A 95 14.77 -8.28 10.53
C TYR A 95 14.47 -7.88 11.99
N GLU A 96 14.44 -8.85 12.92
CA GLU A 96 14.06 -8.60 14.32
C GLU A 96 14.92 -7.51 15.00
N GLU A 97 16.23 -7.47 14.74
CA GLU A 97 17.13 -6.46 15.32
C GLU A 97 16.81 -5.05 14.80
N GLN A 98 16.49 -4.92 13.51
CA GLN A 98 16.08 -3.66 12.90
C GLN A 98 14.70 -3.23 13.42
N MET A 99 13.74 -4.15 13.47
CA MET A 99 12.39 -3.85 13.96
C MET A 99 12.39 -3.35 15.42
N ALA A 100 13.23 -3.92 16.28
CA ALA A 100 13.31 -3.55 17.69
C ALA A 100 13.72 -2.09 17.94
N ARG A 101 14.26 -1.39 16.93
CA ARG A 101 14.63 0.04 16.97
C ARG A 101 13.82 0.91 16.00
N THR A 102 12.73 0.38 15.44
CA THR A 102 11.89 1.06 14.45
C THR A 102 10.51 1.37 15.01
N GLY A 103 10.06 2.60 14.79
CA GLY A 103 8.67 3.00 14.92
C GLY A 103 7.89 2.73 13.63
N TYR A 104 6.59 2.44 13.74
CA TYR A 104 5.73 2.22 12.59
C TYR A 104 4.40 2.99 12.71
N VAL A 105 4.20 3.97 11.84
CA VAL A 105 2.96 4.76 11.77
C VAL A 105 2.23 4.37 10.49
N THR A 106 0.98 3.92 10.60
CA THR A 106 0.27 3.33 9.45
C THR A 106 -1.20 3.65 9.40
N ALA A 107 -1.68 3.94 8.19
CA ALA A 107 -3.10 4.00 7.84
C ALA A 107 -3.63 2.67 7.27
N ASN A 108 -2.80 1.64 7.13
CA ASN A 108 -3.15 0.40 6.45
C ASN A 108 -3.73 -0.64 7.41
N PRO A 109 -5.03 -1.02 7.29
CA PRO A 109 -5.68 -1.96 8.20
C PRO A 109 -5.23 -3.42 8.04
N ASN A 110 -4.34 -3.74 7.08
CA ASN A 110 -3.76 -5.08 7.00
C ASN A 110 -2.89 -5.43 8.22
N THR A 111 -2.50 -4.46 9.04
CA THR A 111 -1.80 -4.72 10.31
C THR A 111 -2.65 -5.51 11.31
N ASP A 112 -3.98 -5.38 11.29
CA ASP A 112 -4.88 -6.17 12.16
C ASP A 112 -4.95 -7.66 11.76
N ARG A 113 -4.44 -8.00 10.57
CA ARG A 113 -4.52 -9.37 10.01
C ARG A 113 -3.30 -10.22 10.33
N THR A 114 -2.37 -9.70 11.12
CA THR A 114 -1.10 -10.33 11.42
C THR A 114 -0.68 -10.04 12.85
N ASP A 115 -0.11 -11.03 13.53
CA ASP A 115 0.52 -10.91 14.85
C ASP A 115 2.02 -10.56 14.76
N LEU A 116 2.54 -10.39 13.54
CA LEU A 116 3.96 -10.15 13.28
C LEU A 116 4.52 -8.88 13.93
N LEU A 117 3.68 -7.95 14.36
CA LEU A 117 4.08 -6.68 14.95
C LEU A 117 4.08 -6.72 16.49
N ASP A 118 3.44 -7.72 17.10
CA ASP A 118 3.17 -7.76 18.55
C ASP A 118 4.47 -7.82 19.36
N GLY A 119 4.81 -6.69 20.00
CA GLY A 119 5.99 -6.56 20.85
C GLY A 119 7.34 -6.59 20.11
N ARG A 120 7.33 -6.47 18.78
CA ARG A 120 8.55 -6.54 17.95
C ARG A 120 9.02 -5.18 17.42
N LEU A 121 8.17 -4.15 17.49
CA LEU A 121 8.51 -2.77 17.15
C LEU A 121 8.72 -1.94 18.42
N ALA A 122 9.59 -0.95 18.33
CA ALA A 122 9.79 0.03 19.42
C ALA A 122 8.55 0.91 19.63
N TYR A 123 7.88 1.27 18.54
CA TYR A 123 6.67 2.09 18.54
C TYR A 123 5.74 1.66 17.42
N ILE A 124 4.41 1.67 17.67
CA ILE A 124 3.40 1.44 16.64
C ILE A 124 2.22 2.38 16.83
N ASP A 125 1.76 2.98 15.74
CA ASP A 125 0.56 3.82 15.70
C ASP A 125 -0.31 3.49 14.48
N GLU A 126 -1.50 2.99 14.76
CA GLU A 126 -2.45 2.50 13.77
C GLU A 126 -3.62 3.49 13.60
N LEU A 127 -3.40 4.54 12.80
CA LEU A 127 -4.37 5.64 12.60
C LEU A 127 -5.70 5.17 12.03
N TRP A 128 -5.71 4.04 11.31
CA TRP A 128 -6.96 3.48 10.81
C TRP A 128 -7.93 3.11 11.94
N ARG A 129 -7.46 2.99 13.20
CA ARG A 129 -8.32 2.72 14.36
C ARG A 129 -9.10 3.97 14.82
N ASP A 130 -8.54 5.17 14.76
CA ASP A 130 -9.12 6.42 15.33
C ASP A 130 -9.37 7.56 14.33
N ARG A 131 -8.73 7.56 13.16
CA ARG A 131 -8.82 8.62 12.14
C ARG A 131 -9.49 8.17 10.85
N TRP A 132 -10.39 7.20 10.95
CA TRP A 132 -11.19 6.73 9.84
C TRP A 132 -12.40 7.65 9.58
N ASP A 133 -12.73 7.92 8.31
CA ASP A 133 -13.92 8.68 7.88
C ASP A 133 -13.86 10.19 8.19
N VAL A 134 -12.67 10.79 8.03
CA VAL A 134 -12.47 12.24 8.15
C VAL A 134 -12.81 12.89 6.78
N GLU A 135 -13.58 13.98 6.79
CA GLU A 135 -13.91 14.79 5.60
C GLU A 135 -14.64 14.06 4.45
N GLU A 136 -15.59 13.17 4.76
CA GLU A 136 -16.41 12.43 3.77
C GLU A 136 -15.60 11.42 2.91
N GLN A 137 -14.31 11.27 3.18
CA GLN A 137 -13.43 10.26 2.59
C GLN A 137 -13.34 9.04 3.49
N LYS A 138 -13.71 7.86 2.98
CA LYS A 138 -13.62 6.59 3.73
C LYS A 138 -12.20 6.01 3.73
N THR A 139 -11.23 6.83 4.12
CA THR A 139 -9.81 6.48 4.33
C THR A 139 -9.20 7.47 5.32
N VAL A 140 -8.06 7.12 5.91
CA VAL A 140 -7.20 8.10 6.59
C VAL A 140 -6.54 8.98 5.52
N THR A 141 -6.45 10.29 5.76
CA THR A 141 -5.84 11.25 4.82
C THR A 141 -4.30 11.23 4.93
N PRO A 142 -3.56 11.60 3.86
CA PRO A 142 -2.12 11.82 3.95
C PRO A 142 -1.72 12.81 5.05
N VAL A 143 -2.48 13.88 5.23
CA VAL A 143 -2.22 14.92 6.23
C VAL A 143 -2.27 14.34 7.64
N ASP A 144 -3.31 13.56 7.96
CA ASP A 144 -3.45 12.92 9.28
C ASP A 144 -2.26 11.99 9.58
N VAL A 145 -1.84 11.20 8.57
CA VAL A 145 -0.67 10.29 8.69
C VAL A 145 0.60 11.07 8.93
N THR A 146 0.85 12.12 8.14
CA THR A 146 2.05 12.93 8.25
C THR A 146 2.11 13.70 9.55
N ASP A 147 1.01 14.30 9.99
CA ASP A 147 0.96 15.02 11.26
C ASP A 147 1.31 14.10 12.43
N ARG A 148 0.72 12.90 12.46
CA ARG A 148 1.00 11.91 13.50
C ARG A 148 2.43 11.39 13.44
N ALA A 149 2.92 11.11 12.25
CA ALA A 149 4.24 10.54 12.07
C ALA A 149 5.35 11.58 12.33
N ILE A 150 5.18 12.84 11.95
CA ILE A 150 6.10 13.92 12.31
C ILE A 150 6.13 14.11 13.82
N TRP A 151 4.97 14.10 14.49
CA TRP A 151 4.94 14.13 15.95
C TRP A 151 5.77 12.98 16.55
N ALA A 152 5.54 11.74 16.10
CA ALA A 152 6.26 10.58 16.60
C ALA A 152 7.77 10.71 16.35
N TRP A 153 8.17 11.12 15.14
CA TRP A 153 9.57 11.37 14.78
C TRP A 153 10.26 12.38 15.70
N LEU A 154 9.58 13.47 16.04
CA LEU A 154 10.12 14.48 16.95
C LEU A 154 10.20 13.99 18.41
N GLN A 155 9.43 12.96 18.78
CA GLN A 155 9.45 12.31 20.11
C GLN A 155 10.25 11.01 20.14
N ARG A 156 11.02 10.70 19.08
CA ARG A 156 11.68 9.40 18.89
C ARG A 156 12.60 8.99 20.05
N GLU A 157 13.29 9.94 20.68
CA GLU A 157 14.14 9.67 21.84
C GLU A 157 13.33 9.20 23.05
N GLN A 158 12.16 9.79 23.28
CA GLN A 158 11.26 9.41 24.38
C GLN A 158 10.51 8.12 24.06
N LEU A 159 10.14 7.91 22.80
CA LEU A 159 9.43 6.73 22.31
C LEU A 159 10.37 5.53 22.05
N GLY A 160 11.69 5.75 22.06
CA GLY A 160 12.70 4.69 22.05
C GLY A 160 12.97 4.07 20.68
N PHE A 161 12.93 4.84 19.59
CA PHE A 161 13.25 4.34 18.26
C PHE A 161 14.21 5.28 17.51
N ASP A 162 14.94 4.72 16.55
CA ASP A 162 15.91 5.45 15.72
C ASP A 162 15.42 5.64 14.28
N GLN A 163 14.57 4.72 13.81
CA GLN A 163 14.04 4.70 12.45
C GLN A 163 12.52 4.73 12.48
N LEU A 164 11.89 5.29 11.44
CA LEU A 164 10.43 5.38 11.35
C LEU A 164 9.93 4.92 9.98
N ILE A 165 9.03 3.94 9.97
CA ILE A 165 8.25 3.58 8.77
C ILE A 165 6.91 4.32 8.83
N VAL A 166 6.55 4.99 7.74
CA VAL A 166 5.29 5.74 7.59
C VAL A 166 4.55 5.17 6.39
N HIS A 167 3.40 4.52 6.62
CA HIS A 167 2.67 3.80 5.57
C HIS A 167 1.31 4.43 5.30
N TYR A 168 1.26 5.16 4.18
CA TYR A 168 0.09 5.87 3.67
C TYR A 168 -0.86 4.92 2.95
N MET A 169 -2.15 5.25 2.91
CA MET A 169 -3.11 4.57 2.03
C MET A 169 -3.03 5.09 0.59
N GLN A 170 -2.47 6.27 0.34
CA GLN A 170 -2.41 6.86 -0.99
C GLN A 170 -1.13 6.43 -1.72
N PRO A 171 -1.16 6.20 -3.05
CA PRO A 171 -2.24 6.56 -4.00
C PRO A 171 -3.38 5.54 -4.16
N HIS A 172 -3.49 4.51 -3.31
CA HIS A 172 -4.58 3.53 -3.39
C HIS A 172 -5.98 4.18 -3.36
N ALA A 173 -6.98 3.42 -3.82
CA ALA A 173 -8.39 3.79 -3.67
C ALA A 173 -8.75 3.93 -2.17
N PRO A 174 -9.73 4.77 -1.79
CA PRO A 174 -10.65 5.50 -2.66
C PRO A 174 -10.00 6.68 -3.38
N PHE A 175 -10.40 6.91 -4.64
CA PHE A 175 -9.89 8.03 -5.45
C PHE A 175 -10.70 9.31 -5.21
N ARG A 176 -10.06 10.35 -4.67
CA ARG A 176 -10.75 11.56 -4.21
C ARG A 176 -11.48 12.31 -5.34
N SER A 177 -10.91 12.30 -6.54
CA SER A 177 -11.49 12.92 -7.74
C SER A 177 -12.71 12.18 -8.31
N LEU A 178 -12.99 10.95 -7.88
CA LEU A 178 -14.13 10.15 -8.33
C LEU A 178 -15.30 10.10 -7.33
N GLY A 179 -15.15 10.75 -6.16
CA GLY A 179 -16.15 10.73 -5.10
C GLY A 179 -16.61 9.31 -4.77
N GLU A 180 -17.92 9.08 -4.67
CA GLU A 180 -18.46 7.77 -4.32
C GLU A 180 -18.11 6.63 -5.30
N ARG A 181 -17.85 6.97 -6.57
CA ARG A 181 -17.43 6.01 -7.59
C ARG A 181 -15.98 5.57 -7.40
N GLY A 182 -15.17 6.32 -6.66
CA GLY A 182 -13.75 6.06 -6.44
C GLY A 182 -13.44 4.89 -5.51
N GLY A 183 -14.45 4.28 -4.90
CA GLY A 183 -14.28 3.12 -4.01
C GLY A 183 -15.39 2.92 -2.99
N TRP A 184 -16.30 3.89 -2.80
CA TRP A 184 -17.37 3.78 -1.79
C TRP A 184 -18.59 4.66 -2.10
N GLY A 185 -19.73 4.03 -2.39
CA GLY A 185 -21.04 4.67 -2.52
C GLY A 185 -22.16 3.72 -2.11
N PRO A 186 -23.42 4.19 -1.96
CA PRO A 186 -24.58 3.33 -1.68
C PRO A 186 -24.79 2.24 -2.74
N GLN A 187 -24.27 2.47 -3.95
CA GLN A 187 -24.27 1.53 -5.06
C GLN A 187 -23.00 0.65 -5.11
N ASN A 188 -21.90 1.08 -4.49
CA ASN A 188 -20.60 0.40 -4.41
C ASN A 188 -20.49 -0.43 -3.11
N THR A 189 -21.47 -1.30 -2.88
CA THR A 189 -21.54 -2.19 -1.70
C THR A 189 -20.66 -3.42 -1.86
N GLY A 190 -19.35 -3.26 -2.05
CA GLY A 190 -18.39 -4.39 -2.10
C GLY A 190 -18.57 -5.42 -3.22
N TYR A 191 -19.68 -5.40 -3.96
CA TYR A 191 -19.91 -6.23 -5.15
C TYR A 191 -19.18 -5.69 -6.38
N GLU A 192 -18.97 -4.37 -6.46
CA GLU A 192 -18.29 -3.69 -7.56
C GLU A 192 -17.07 -2.92 -7.02
N SER A 193 -15.91 -3.56 -6.95
CA SER A 193 -14.66 -2.81 -6.73
C SER A 193 -14.41 -1.91 -7.95
N ILE A 194 -13.72 -0.78 -7.77
CA ILE A 194 -13.30 0.08 -8.90
C ILE A 194 -12.56 -0.71 -9.99
N TRP A 195 -11.83 -1.76 -9.58
CA TRP A 195 -11.17 -2.70 -10.47
C TRP A 195 -12.14 -3.58 -11.27
N ASN A 196 -13.30 -3.94 -10.70
CA ASN A 196 -14.39 -4.62 -11.43
C ASN A 196 -15.03 -3.67 -12.45
N LEU A 197 -15.31 -2.42 -12.06
CA LEU A 197 -15.86 -1.41 -12.99
C LEU A 197 -14.92 -1.20 -14.18
N LEU A 198 -13.61 -1.13 -13.94
CA LEU A 198 -12.62 -1.02 -15.00
C LEU A 198 -12.62 -2.28 -15.89
N ARG A 199 -12.60 -3.48 -15.28
CA ARG A 199 -12.64 -4.76 -16.02
C ARG A 199 -13.84 -4.85 -16.94
N ASP A 200 -15.00 -4.43 -16.44
CA ASP A 200 -16.28 -4.57 -17.12
C ASP A 200 -16.52 -3.42 -18.13
N GLY A 201 -15.62 -2.43 -18.17
CA GLY A 201 -15.66 -1.31 -19.12
C GLY A 201 -16.60 -0.17 -18.70
N GLU A 202 -17.09 -0.19 -17.47
CA GLU A 202 -17.99 0.83 -16.89
C GLU A 202 -17.23 2.11 -16.50
N ILE A 203 -15.92 2.01 -16.28
CA ILE A 203 -15.00 3.15 -16.20
C ILE A 203 -13.85 2.95 -17.19
N SER A 204 -13.42 4.03 -17.83
CA SER A 204 -12.28 3.97 -18.74
C SER A 204 -10.95 3.88 -17.98
N GLN A 205 -9.95 3.24 -18.59
CA GLN A 205 -8.60 3.19 -18.03
C GLN A 205 -7.99 4.59 -17.88
N GLU A 206 -8.28 5.50 -18.81
CA GLU A 206 -7.85 6.90 -18.77
C GLU A 206 -8.38 7.60 -17.52
N THR A 207 -9.69 7.54 -17.29
CA THR A 207 -10.34 8.11 -16.10
C THR A 207 -9.76 7.55 -14.79
N LEU A 208 -9.52 6.24 -14.71
CA LEU A 208 -8.92 5.66 -13.51
C LEU A 208 -7.45 6.08 -13.33
N THR A 209 -6.70 6.20 -14.43
CA THR A 209 -5.29 6.63 -14.39
C THR A 209 -5.18 8.09 -13.93
N GLU A 210 -6.06 8.97 -14.39
CA GLU A 210 -6.14 10.37 -13.93
C GLU A 210 -6.48 10.45 -12.44
N ALA A 211 -7.48 9.66 -12.00
CA ALA A 211 -7.89 9.64 -10.60
C ALA A 211 -6.81 9.10 -9.67
N TYR A 212 -6.09 8.08 -10.13
CA TYR A 212 -4.93 7.53 -9.44
C TYR A 212 -3.78 8.53 -9.36
N ALA A 213 -3.48 9.25 -10.45
CA ALA A 213 -2.45 10.28 -10.48
C ALA A 213 -2.79 11.44 -9.53
N ASP A 214 -4.07 11.83 -9.43
CA ASP A 214 -4.54 12.83 -8.47
C ASP A 214 -4.31 12.41 -7.00
N ASN A 215 -4.60 11.15 -6.64
CA ASN A 215 -4.26 10.62 -5.32
C ASN A 215 -2.74 10.55 -5.08
N LEU A 216 -1.93 10.34 -6.12
CA LEU A 216 -0.48 10.36 -6.02
C LEU A 216 0.04 11.79 -5.78
N VAL A 217 -0.49 12.79 -6.49
CA VAL A 217 -0.16 14.19 -6.23
C VAL A 217 -0.50 14.56 -4.78
N TRP A 218 -1.64 14.10 -4.28
CA TRP A 218 -2.04 14.34 -2.89
C TRP A 218 -1.01 13.89 -1.85
N VAL A 219 -0.50 12.66 -1.99
CA VAL A 219 0.48 12.14 -1.02
C VAL A 219 1.88 12.70 -1.25
N LEU A 220 2.20 13.14 -2.47
CA LEU A 220 3.47 13.78 -2.77
C LEU A 220 3.61 15.16 -2.11
N GLU A 221 2.51 15.89 -1.91
CA GLU A 221 2.50 17.13 -1.11
C GLU A 221 3.03 16.86 0.32
N GLU A 222 2.72 15.69 0.89
CA GLU A 222 3.22 15.30 2.21
C GLU A 222 4.66 14.77 2.18
N VAL A 223 5.10 14.15 1.08
CA VAL A 223 6.51 13.78 0.89
C VAL A 223 7.40 15.03 0.85
N GLU A 224 6.97 16.09 0.15
CA GLU A 224 7.65 17.39 0.16
C GLU A 224 7.69 17.97 1.58
N ARG A 225 6.59 17.87 2.33
CA ARG A 225 6.54 18.31 3.72
C ARG A 225 7.54 17.57 4.62
N TRP A 226 7.76 16.28 4.42
CA TRP A 226 8.80 15.54 5.13
C TRP A 226 10.22 16.04 4.79
N GLU A 227 10.49 16.27 3.51
CA GLU A 227 11.76 16.84 3.02
C GLU A 227 12.04 18.22 3.64
N GLU A 228 11.00 19.04 3.85
CA GLU A 228 11.12 20.37 4.46
C GLU A 228 11.21 20.36 6.00
N LYS A 229 10.57 19.39 6.67
CA LYS A 229 10.41 19.40 8.14
C LYS A 229 11.39 18.51 8.90
N THR A 230 12.09 17.62 8.21
CA THR A 230 13.03 16.69 8.85
C THR A 230 14.43 16.82 8.26
N GLY A 231 15.44 16.52 9.06
CA GLY A 231 16.83 16.48 8.62
C GLY A 231 17.39 15.06 8.42
N GLY A 232 16.52 14.04 8.41
CA GLY A 232 16.92 12.64 8.26
C GLY A 232 16.97 12.19 6.80
N ASP A 233 17.58 11.03 6.55
CA ASP A 233 17.59 10.38 5.24
C ASP A 233 16.23 9.70 4.99
N LEU A 234 15.56 10.08 3.90
CA LEU A 234 14.25 9.57 3.53
C LEU A 234 14.35 8.53 2.41
N LEU A 235 13.65 7.42 2.59
CA LEU A 235 13.38 6.46 1.53
C LEU A 235 11.89 6.53 1.17
N VAL A 236 11.57 6.95 -0.05
CA VAL A 236 10.21 6.89 -0.61
C VAL A 236 10.08 5.64 -1.48
N THR A 237 9.14 4.77 -1.12
CA THR A 237 8.86 3.54 -1.86
C THR A 237 7.38 3.16 -1.76
N SER A 238 7.05 1.94 -2.18
CA SER A 238 5.71 1.40 -2.13
C SER A 238 5.71 -0.07 -1.77
N ASP A 239 4.64 -0.49 -1.12
CA ASP A 239 4.41 -1.88 -0.77
C ASP A 239 4.11 -2.74 -2.01
N HIS A 240 3.40 -2.22 -3.00
CA HIS A 240 3.12 -2.85 -4.29
C HIS A 240 2.53 -1.85 -5.31
N GLY A 241 1.99 -2.33 -6.43
CA GLY A 241 1.23 -1.56 -7.41
C GLY A 241 -0.17 -2.14 -7.63
N ASN A 242 -0.90 -1.62 -8.62
CA ASN A 242 -2.19 -2.17 -9.06
C ASN A 242 -2.21 -2.43 -10.56
N ALA A 243 -2.69 -3.61 -10.95
CA ALA A 243 -2.93 -3.96 -12.34
C ALA A 243 -4.26 -3.38 -12.84
N MET A 244 -4.26 -2.87 -14.06
CA MET A 244 -5.40 -2.38 -14.84
C MET A 244 -5.72 -3.34 -16.00
N GLY A 245 -5.50 -4.64 -15.81
CA GLY A 245 -5.72 -5.70 -16.81
C GLY A 245 -4.42 -6.38 -17.29
N GLU A 246 -3.25 -5.86 -16.92
CA GLU A 246 -1.97 -6.45 -17.30
C GLU A 246 -1.84 -7.88 -16.77
N LEU A 247 -1.43 -8.81 -17.63
CA LEU A 247 -1.40 -10.26 -17.37
C LEU A 247 -2.74 -10.85 -16.87
N GLY A 248 -3.86 -10.17 -17.14
CA GLY A 248 -5.20 -10.60 -16.74
C GLY A 248 -5.50 -10.37 -15.25
N GLU A 249 -4.78 -9.47 -14.59
CA GLU A 249 -5.01 -9.06 -13.21
C GLU A 249 -5.65 -7.67 -13.15
N TRP A 250 -6.54 -7.45 -12.17
CA TRP A 250 -7.24 -6.19 -11.94
C TRP A 250 -7.12 -5.87 -10.45
N GLY A 251 -6.59 -4.69 -10.11
CA GLY A 251 -6.09 -4.39 -8.78
C GLY A 251 -4.86 -5.23 -8.43
N HIS A 252 -4.81 -5.77 -7.24
CA HIS A 252 -3.75 -6.66 -6.77
C HIS A 252 -4.34 -7.94 -6.18
N LYS A 253 -3.55 -9.01 -6.15
CA LYS A 253 -3.96 -10.29 -5.57
C LYS A 253 -3.41 -10.38 -4.16
N GLN A 254 -4.18 -11.01 -3.25
CA GLN A 254 -3.76 -11.13 -1.85
C GLN A 254 -2.34 -11.70 -1.67
N LYS A 255 -1.87 -12.65 -2.50
CA LYS A 255 -0.49 -13.17 -2.45
C LYS A 255 -0.03 -13.71 -3.80
N ASN A 256 1.29 -13.80 -3.98
CA ASN A 256 1.98 -14.61 -5.00
C ASN A 256 1.81 -14.11 -6.46
N THR A 257 1.63 -12.81 -6.67
CA THR A 257 1.64 -12.26 -8.03
C THR A 257 3.08 -12.11 -8.55
N GLY A 258 3.30 -12.53 -9.79
CA GLY A 258 4.51 -12.26 -10.57
C GLY A 258 4.26 -11.16 -11.60
N ASN A 259 3.22 -10.33 -11.42
CA ASN A 259 2.90 -9.24 -12.33
C ASN A 259 3.87 -8.08 -12.14
N PRO A 260 4.66 -7.71 -13.19
CA PRO A 260 5.62 -6.62 -13.09
C PRO A 260 5.01 -5.28 -12.69
N VAL A 261 3.79 -4.98 -13.12
CA VAL A 261 3.11 -3.70 -12.79
C VAL A 261 2.74 -3.62 -11.31
N VAL A 262 2.49 -4.77 -10.68
CA VAL A 262 2.17 -4.86 -9.25
C VAL A 262 3.44 -4.93 -8.40
N ARG A 263 4.53 -5.50 -8.92
CA ARG A 263 5.76 -5.71 -8.15
C ARG A 263 6.81 -4.62 -8.34
N ARG A 264 6.73 -3.82 -9.41
CA ARG A 264 7.68 -2.74 -9.68
C ARG A 264 7.19 -1.42 -9.09
N VAL A 265 7.94 -0.96 -8.09
CA VAL A 265 7.60 0.20 -7.26
C VAL A 265 8.66 1.30 -7.39
N PRO A 266 8.35 2.55 -7.03
CA PRO A 266 9.38 3.58 -6.87
C PRO A 266 10.36 3.24 -5.75
N TRP A 267 11.59 3.72 -5.94
CA TRP A 267 12.65 3.74 -4.94
C TRP A 267 13.41 5.05 -5.08
N LEU A 268 13.18 5.96 -4.14
CA LEU A 268 13.75 7.30 -4.16
C LEU A 268 14.36 7.58 -2.79
N ASN A 269 15.68 7.84 -2.78
CA ASN A 269 16.39 8.36 -1.62
C ASN A 269 16.42 9.89 -1.70
N ILE A 270 16.09 10.56 -0.59
CA ILE A 270 16.07 12.02 -0.45
C ILE A 270 16.79 12.36 0.86
N GLU A 271 17.55 13.44 0.88
CA GLU A 271 18.09 14.01 2.12
C GLU A 271 17.13 15.09 2.62
N GLY A 272 16.70 14.99 3.88
CA GLY A 272 15.90 16.02 4.52
C GLY A 272 16.63 17.36 4.59
N THR A 273 15.96 18.43 4.16
CA THR A 273 16.53 19.79 4.12
C THR A 273 16.20 20.61 5.36
N GLY A 274 15.26 20.11 6.18
CA GLY A 274 14.78 20.75 7.39
C GLY A 274 15.78 20.68 8.55
N LYS A 275 15.65 21.61 9.49
CA LYS A 275 16.06 21.36 10.88
C LYS A 275 14.82 20.81 11.57
N ASP A 276 14.93 19.67 12.25
CA ASP A 276 13.84 19.09 13.05
C ASP A 276 13.06 20.22 13.74
N VAL A 277 11.82 20.43 13.30
CA VAL A 277 10.99 21.56 13.76
C VAL A 277 10.76 21.39 15.25
N ASP A 278 10.73 22.49 16.00
CA ASP A 278 10.56 22.47 17.45
C ASP A 278 9.28 21.70 17.84
N SER A 279 9.45 20.66 18.65
CA SER A 279 8.42 19.66 18.98
C SER A 279 7.19 20.25 19.68
N GLU A 280 7.32 21.45 20.25
CA GLU A 280 6.22 22.18 20.91
C GLU A 280 5.13 22.66 19.95
N SER A 281 5.35 22.58 18.63
CA SER A 281 4.42 23.06 17.60
C SER A 281 3.47 22.01 17.02
N VAL A 282 3.57 20.75 17.47
CA VAL A 282 2.75 19.64 16.96
C VAL A 282 1.88 19.08 18.08
N ASP A 283 0.56 19.16 17.90
CA ASP A 283 -0.39 18.60 18.86
C ASP A 283 -0.16 17.09 19.03
N PRO A 284 -0.16 16.57 20.27
CA PRO A 284 0.00 15.14 20.48
C PRO A 284 -1.16 14.37 19.83
N PRO A 285 -0.92 13.11 19.43
CA PRO A 285 -2.00 12.16 19.17
C PRO A 285 -3.07 12.28 20.25
N GLY A 286 -4.34 12.25 19.85
CA GLY A 286 -5.37 11.82 20.78
C GLY A 286 -5.06 10.41 21.26
N ASP A 287 -5.48 10.05 22.47
CA ASP A 287 -5.24 8.71 23.02
C ASP A 287 -5.62 7.61 22.02
N PRO A 288 -4.80 6.54 21.88
CA PRO A 288 -5.14 5.43 21.00
C PRO A 288 -6.50 4.82 21.40
N PRO A 289 -7.34 4.46 20.43
CA PRO A 289 -8.70 4.00 20.73
C PRO A 289 -8.65 2.65 21.42
N VAL A 290 -9.45 2.50 22.48
CA VAL A 290 -9.63 1.24 23.20
C VAL A 290 -10.23 0.19 22.25
N THR A 291 -9.53 -0.91 22.02
CA THR A 291 -9.96 -2.03 21.18
C THR A 291 -11.16 -2.76 21.80
N ASN A 292 -12.38 -2.47 21.33
CA ASN A 292 -13.60 -3.21 21.68
C ASN A 292 -13.98 -4.21 20.57
N GLN A 293 -14.77 -5.25 20.90
CA GLN A 293 -15.17 -6.35 19.99
C GLN A 293 -15.82 -5.90 18.66
N ASN A 294 -16.41 -4.70 18.60
CA ASN A 294 -16.97 -4.12 17.37
C ASN A 294 -15.91 -3.70 16.34
N MET A 295 -14.62 -3.66 16.70
CA MET A 295 -13.53 -3.29 15.78
C MET A 295 -13.29 -4.33 14.69
N SER A 296 -13.47 -5.62 14.97
CA SER A 296 -13.23 -6.70 14.00
C SER A 296 -14.15 -6.61 12.76
N VAL A 297 -15.44 -6.33 12.98
CA VAL A 297 -16.43 -6.12 11.90
C VAL A 297 -16.10 -4.87 11.10
N ALA A 298 -15.69 -3.79 11.78
CA ALA A 298 -15.27 -2.56 11.11
C ALA A 298 -14.01 -2.76 10.24
N VAL A 299 -13.04 -3.58 10.69
CA VAL A 299 -11.83 -3.90 9.93
C VAL A 299 -12.15 -4.65 8.64
N GLU A 300 -13.00 -5.69 8.69
CA GLU A 300 -13.38 -6.42 7.48
C GLU A 300 -14.10 -5.52 6.46
N GLU A 301 -14.99 -4.63 6.92
CA GLU A 301 -15.66 -3.65 6.05
C GLU A 301 -14.68 -2.68 5.40
N ARG A 302 -13.70 -2.18 6.16
CA ARG A 302 -12.64 -1.29 5.66
C ARG A 302 -11.78 -1.98 4.62
N LEU A 303 -11.31 -3.19 4.93
CA LEU A 303 -10.49 -4.01 4.02
C LEU A 303 -11.24 -4.34 2.73
N ARG A 304 -12.53 -4.69 2.81
CA ARG A 304 -13.38 -4.92 1.62
C ARG A 304 -13.57 -3.65 0.82
N GLY A 305 -13.72 -2.51 1.48
CA GLY A 305 -13.79 -1.18 0.86
C GLY A 305 -12.56 -0.84 0.01
N PHE A 306 -11.38 -1.23 0.48
CA PHE A 306 -10.14 -1.14 -0.27
C PHE A 306 -9.92 -2.27 -1.29
N GLY A 307 -10.82 -3.25 -1.37
CA GLY A 307 -10.65 -4.40 -2.25
C GLY A 307 -9.54 -5.37 -1.83
N TYR A 308 -9.11 -5.34 -0.56
CA TYR A 308 -8.20 -6.33 0.01
C TYR A 308 -8.89 -7.68 0.30
N LEU A 309 -10.22 -7.70 0.36
CA LEU A 309 -11.06 -8.88 0.60
C LEU A 309 -11.99 -9.19 -0.58
#